data_AF-A0A498GNQ2-F1
#
_entry.id   AF-A0A498GNQ2-F1
#
_cell.length_a   1.000
_cell.length_b   1.000
_cell.length_c   1.000
_cell.angle_alpha   90.00
_cell.angle_beta   90.00
_cell.angle_gamma   90.00
#
_symmetry.space_group_name_H-M   'P 1'
#
loop_
_entity.id
_entity.type
_entity.pdbx_description
1 polymer ?
#
loop_
_entity_poly.entity_id
_entity_poly.type
_entity_poly.pdbx_seq_one_letter_code
_entity_poly.pdbx_strand_id
1 'polypeptide(L)'
;MIKSGGSFFYKGKRCTVGAVISLKEVLYLVTVSHIFRKEGEYIVVDGMILPVTSILRNYDLALIRLPPDSVVETTELGNASELEQAELINDIHAIKCRVVNAGASLLYLGFGCSNMPEPGDSGSPILQAGKVIGFISSITLDTCMGTAISSRILHNLQR
;
A
#
# COMPACT_ATOMS: atom_id res chain seq x y z
N MET A 1 9.07 -12.56 7.81
CA MET A 1 9.70 -11.32 7.28
C MET A 1 8.62 -10.43 6.71
N ILE A 2 8.48 -9.21 7.24
CA ILE A 2 7.49 -8.22 6.81
C ILE A 2 8.09 -7.34 5.71
N LYS A 3 7.41 -7.25 4.57
CA LYS A 3 7.87 -6.46 3.41
C LYS A 3 6.70 -5.92 2.59
N SER A 4 6.96 -4.91 1.76
CA SER A 4 6.01 -4.42 0.75
C SER A 4 5.56 -5.56 -0.17
N GLY A 5 4.26 -5.59 -0.48
CA GLY A 5 3.62 -6.68 -1.23
C GLY A 5 3.39 -7.96 -0.42
N GLY A 6 3.94 -8.07 0.81
CA GLY A 6 3.63 -9.18 1.71
C GLY A 6 2.20 -9.12 2.25
N SER A 7 1.80 -10.14 3.01
CA SER A 7 0.45 -10.21 3.58
C SER A 7 0.40 -10.04 5.09
N PHE A 8 -0.77 -9.60 5.55
CA PHE A 8 -1.21 -9.70 6.94
C PHE A 8 -2.67 -10.16 6.96
N PHE A 9 -3.17 -10.52 8.13
CA PHE A 9 -4.56 -10.92 8.33
C PHE A 9 -5.31 -9.92 9.20
N TYR A 10 -6.52 -9.57 8.77
CA TYR A 10 -7.46 -8.77 9.55
C TYR A 10 -8.82 -9.46 9.53
N LYS A 11 -9.34 -9.80 10.72
CA LYS A 11 -10.62 -10.54 10.88
C LYS A 11 -10.69 -11.80 9.99
N GLY A 12 -9.58 -12.54 9.90
CA GLY A 12 -9.46 -13.77 9.10
C GLY A 12 -9.35 -13.55 7.59
N LYS A 13 -9.35 -12.30 7.11
CA LYS A 13 -9.15 -11.97 5.70
C LYS A 13 -7.70 -11.58 5.44
N ARG A 14 -7.13 -12.04 4.33
CA ARG A 14 -5.81 -11.62 3.85
C ARG A 14 -5.89 -10.17 3.35
N CYS A 15 -4.88 -9.38 3.70
CA CYS A 15 -4.69 -8.01 3.25
C CYS A 15 -3.22 -7.81 2.89
N THR A 16 -2.91 -6.75 2.15
CA THR A 16 -1.55 -6.51 1.64
C THR A 16 -0.83 -5.40 2.42
N VAL A 17 0.43 -5.66 2.74
CA VAL A 17 1.39 -4.68 3.23
C VAL A 17 1.78 -3.77 2.06
N GLY A 18 1.38 -2.50 2.12
CA GLY A 18 1.74 -1.52 1.11
C GLY A 18 3.21 -1.15 1.20
N ALA A 19 3.67 -0.74 2.37
CA ALA A 19 5.07 -0.43 2.61
C ALA A 19 5.48 -0.75 4.05
N VAL A 20 6.78 -0.86 4.26
CA VAL A 20 7.43 -0.79 5.57
C VAL A 20 8.34 0.43 5.56
N ILE A 21 8.09 1.39 6.43
CA ILE A 21 8.83 2.66 6.50
C ILE A 21 9.37 2.90 7.90
N SER A 22 10.40 3.73 7.99
CA SER A 22 10.85 4.31 9.26
C SER A 22 10.40 5.75 9.36
N LEU A 23 9.75 6.10 10.48
CA LEU A 23 9.36 7.46 10.86
C LEU A 23 9.98 7.77 12.21
N LYS A 24 10.90 8.74 12.28
CA LYS A 24 11.60 9.12 13.52
C LYS A 24 12.16 7.90 14.27
N GLU A 25 12.85 7.03 13.55
CA GLU A 25 13.47 5.77 14.04
C GLU A 25 12.49 4.68 14.49
N VAL A 26 11.18 4.87 14.27
CA VAL A 26 10.15 3.86 14.55
C VAL A 26 9.69 3.22 13.25
N LEU A 27 9.70 1.88 13.21
CA LEU A 27 9.22 1.11 12.06
C LEU A 27 7.69 1.06 12.02
N TYR A 28 7.14 1.26 10.83
CA TYR A 28 5.72 1.18 10.55
C TYR A 28 5.44 0.31 9.33
N LEU A 29 4.45 -0.57 9.48
CA LEU A 29 3.74 -1.17 8.37
C LEU A 29 2.65 -0.19 7.92
N VAL A 30 2.59 0.05 6.62
CA VAL A 30 1.62 0.94 5.97
C VAL A 30 0.69 0.12 5.08
N THR A 31 -0.60 0.39 5.16
CA THR A 31 -1.62 -0.16 4.26
C THR A 31 -2.78 0.83 4.12
N VAL A 32 -3.83 0.48 3.38
CA VAL A 32 -5.02 1.32 3.21
C VAL A 32 -5.85 1.39 4.49
N SER A 33 -6.53 2.51 4.72
CA SER A 33 -7.32 2.69 5.95
C SER A 33 -8.73 2.16 5.87
N HIS A 34 -9.34 2.15 4.68
CA HIS A 34 -10.76 1.85 4.50
C HIS A 34 -11.13 0.41 4.89
N ILE A 35 -10.15 -0.47 5.05
CA ILE A 35 -10.35 -1.83 5.56
C ILE A 35 -10.57 -1.85 7.08
N PHE A 36 -10.20 -0.78 7.80
CA PHE A 36 -10.34 -0.63 9.25
C PHE A 36 -11.49 0.30 9.62
N ARG A 37 -12.12 0.04 10.76
CA ARG A 37 -13.18 0.92 11.30
C ARG A 37 -12.61 1.99 12.21
N LYS A 38 -11.62 1.63 13.04
CA LYS A 38 -11.02 2.49 14.05
C LYS A 38 -9.62 2.03 14.44
N GLU A 39 -8.87 2.92 15.07
CA GLU A 39 -7.60 2.61 15.73
C GLU A 39 -7.80 1.60 16.87
N GLY A 40 -6.75 0.85 17.19
CA GLY A 40 -6.78 -0.21 18.20
C GLY A 40 -7.42 -1.52 17.75
N GLU A 41 -7.96 -1.60 16.53
CA GLU A 41 -8.26 -2.91 15.92
C GLU A 41 -6.97 -3.69 15.64
N TYR A 42 -7.02 -5.02 15.74
CA TYR A 42 -5.83 -5.86 15.66
C TYR A 42 -5.67 -6.52 14.29
N ILE A 43 -4.43 -6.59 13.82
CA ILE A 43 -3.98 -7.39 12.69
C ILE A 43 -3.05 -8.52 13.16
N VAL A 44 -2.91 -9.55 12.33
CA VAL A 44 -1.91 -10.60 12.50
C VAL A 44 -0.91 -10.52 11.36
N VAL A 45 0.36 -10.30 11.67
CA VAL A 45 1.44 -10.20 10.68
C VAL A 45 2.69 -10.88 11.21
N ASP A 46 3.28 -11.80 10.44
CA ASP A 46 4.47 -12.58 10.83
C ASP A 46 4.32 -13.27 12.21
N GLY A 47 3.11 -13.75 12.51
CA GLY A 47 2.76 -14.38 13.79
C GLY A 47 2.50 -13.39 14.95
N MET A 48 2.74 -12.10 14.76
CA MET A 48 2.51 -11.06 15.76
C MET A 48 1.09 -10.50 15.67
N ILE A 49 0.48 -10.23 16.83
CA ILE A 49 -0.80 -9.52 16.93
C ILE A 49 -0.50 -8.06 17.25
N LEU A 50 -0.79 -7.15 16.31
CA LEU A 50 -0.44 -5.74 16.42
C LEU A 50 -1.68 -4.85 16.25
N PRO A 51 -1.85 -3.79 17.07
CA PRO A 51 -2.95 -2.84 16.91
C PRO A 51 -2.68 -1.86 15.77
N VAL A 52 -3.73 -1.43 15.08
CA VAL A 52 -3.70 -0.27 14.18
C VAL A 52 -3.44 0.97 15.03
N THR A 53 -2.28 1.59 14.82
CA THR A 53 -1.80 2.68 15.67
C THR A 53 -2.26 4.07 15.23
N SER A 54 -2.47 4.28 13.92
CA SER A 54 -2.99 5.54 13.42
C SER A 54 -3.77 5.34 12.13
N ILE A 55 -4.89 6.05 11.98
CA ILE A 55 -5.67 6.12 10.75
C ILE A 55 -5.64 7.53 10.18
N LEU A 56 -4.98 7.69 9.04
CA LEU A 56 -4.89 8.92 8.27
C LEU A 56 -6.04 8.97 7.23
N ARG A 57 -7.28 9.18 7.70
CA ARG A 57 -8.49 9.10 6.87
C ARG A 57 -8.44 9.95 5.60
N ASN A 58 -7.85 11.15 5.68
CA ASN A 58 -7.75 12.08 4.54
C ASN A 58 -6.89 11.54 3.39
N TYR A 59 -6.06 10.54 3.66
CA TYR A 59 -5.16 9.92 2.68
C TYR A 59 -5.50 8.46 2.42
N ASP A 60 -6.54 7.93 3.08
CA ASP A 60 -6.85 6.51 3.10
C ASP A 60 -5.67 5.61 3.52
N LEU A 61 -4.87 6.04 4.51
CA LEU A 61 -3.72 5.27 5.01
C LEU A 61 -3.89 4.86 6.47
N ALA A 62 -3.42 3.66 6.81
CA ALA A 62 -3.30 3.17 8.17
C ALA A 62 -1.84 2.81 8.48
N LEU A 63 -1.41 3.17 9.69
CA LEU A 63 -0.09 2.90 10.21
C LEU A 63 -0.19 1.91 11.36
N ILE A 64 0.62 0.85 11.29
CA ILE A 64 0.77 -0.16 12.33
C ILE A 64 2.23 -0.09 12.79
N ARG A 65 2.46 0.33 14.04
CA ARG A 65 3.79 0.34 14.63
C ARG A 65 4.32 -1.10 14.76
N LEU A 66 5.54 -1.30 14.28
CA LEU A 66 6.25 -2.57 14.41
C LEU A 66 7.21 -2.52 15.61
N PRO A 67 7.38 -3.64 16.35
CA PRO A 67 8.44 -3.76 17.34
C PRO A 67 9.84 -3.52 16.73
N PRO A 68 10.81 -2.95 17.47
CA PRO A 68 12.15 -2.68 16.96
C PRO A 68 12.89 -3.91 16.41
N ASP A 69 12.67 -5.08 17.03
CA ASP A 69 13.34 -6.34 16.66
C ASP A 69 12.61 -7.11 15.53
N SER A 70 11.63 -6.47 14.86
CA SER A 70 10.90 -7.11 13.77
C SER A 70 11.80 -7.38 12.57
N VAL A 71 11.75 -8.59 12.02
CA VAL A 71 12.47 -8.94 10.79
C VAL A 71 11.74 -8.32 9.58
N VAL A 72 12.24 -7.18 9.11
CA VAL A 72 11.59 -6.40 8.04
C VAL A 72 12.51 -6.03 6.89
N GLU A 73 11.90 -5.81 5.73
CA GLU A 73 12.53 -5.19 4.56
C GLU A 73 11.97 -3.78 4.38
N THR A 74 12.81 -2.76 4.57
CA THR A 74 12.37 -1.36 4.42
C THR A 74 12.10 -1.07 2.95
N THR A 75 10.97 -0.40 2.69
CA THR A 75 10.50 -0.13 1.34
C THR A 75 11.16 1.11 0.77
N GLU A 76 11.77 0.97 -0.42
CA GLU A 76 12.21 2.11 -1.21
C GLU A 76 11.01 2.82 -1.84
N LEU A 77 10.76 4.05 -1.41
CA LEU A 77 9.72 4.91 -1.98
C LEU A 77 10.26 5.68 -3.18
N GLY A 78 9.45 5.73 -4.24
CA GLY A 78 9.71 6.49 -5.45
C GLY A 78 8.68 7.61 -5.66
N ASN A 79 8.80 8.30 -6.77
CA ASN A 79 7.76 9.22 -7.27
C ASN A 79 7.26 8.68 -8.60
N ALA A 80 5.96 8.82 -8.85
CA ALA A 80 5.37 8.43 -10.12
C ALA A 80 5.79 9.40 -11.24
N SER A 81 6.18 8.85 -12.38
CA SER A 81 6.24 9.54 -13.67
C SER A 81 4.96 9.29 -14.45
N GLU A 82 4.38 10.33 -15.07
CA GLU A 82 3.22 10.18 -15.93
C GLU A 82 3.55 9.34 -17.17
N LEU A 83 2.56 8.58 -17.65
CA LEU A 83 2.60 7.83 -18.90
C LEU A 83 3.60 6.65 -18.95
N GLU A 84 4.24 6.32 -17.84
CA GLU A 84 5.15 5.19 -17.70
C GLU A 84 4.46 3.91 -17.21
N GLN A 85 5.08 2.76 -17.55
CA GLN A 85 4.65 1.45 -17.07
C GLN A 85 4.88 1.34 -15.56
N ALA A 86 3.98 0.62 -14.91
CA ALA A 86 4.04 0.29 -13.50
C ALA A 86 3.43 -1.09 -13.26
N GLU A 87 3.59 -1.63 -12.06
CA GLU A 87 3.03 -2.93 -11.70
C GLU A 87 2.44 -2.86 -10.30
N LEU A 88 1.22 -3.35 -10.12
CA LEU A 88 0.72 -3.75 -8.82
C LEU A 88 1.39 -5.07 -8.46
N ILE A 89 1.99 -5.19 -7.28
CA ILE A 89 2.66 -6.43 -6.84
C ILE A 89 2.23 -6.82 -5.44
N ASN A 90 1.88 -8.10 -5.25
CA ASN A 90 1.76 -8.70 -3.93
C ASN A 90 2.22 -10.17 -3.94
N ASP A 91 2.05 -10.85 -2.80
CA ASP A 91 2.48 -12.25 -2.60
C ASP A 91 1.69 -13.28 -3.40
N ILE A 92 0.56 -12.91 -3.99
CA ILE A 92 -0.24 -13.77 -4.86
C ILE A 92 0.12 -13.56 -6.33
N HIS A 93 0.23 -12.31 -6.77
CA HIS A 93 0.34 -11.98 -8.19
C HIS A 93 0.91 -10.59 -8.45
N ALA A 94 1.19 -10.35 -9.73
CA ALA A 94 1.57 -9.06 -10.26
C ALA A 94 0.66 -8.68 -11.44
N ILE A 95 0.17 -7.45 -11.44
CA ILE A 95 -0.69 -6.91 -12.50
C ILE A 95 0.00 -5.71 -13.13
N LYS A 96 0.24 -5.80 -14.44
CA LYS A 96 0.77 -4.67 -15.22
C LYS A 96 -0.25 -3.55 -15.32
N CYS A 97 0.21 -2.34 -15.13
CA CYS A 97 -0.57 -1.13 -15.27
C CYS A 97 0.27 0.01 -15.85
N ARG A 98 -0.37 1.15 -16.06
CA ARG A 98 0.28 2.38 -16.52
C ARG A 98 -0.16 3.53 -15.65
N VAL A 99 0.76 4.41 -15.28
CA VAL A 99 0.41 5.69 -14.67
C VAL A 99 -0.21 6.60 -15.74
N VAL A 100 -1.48 6.94 -15.58
CA VAL A 100 -2.21 7.83 -16.50
C VAL A 100 -2.05 9.29 -16.07
N ASN A 101 -2.04 9.54 -14.76
CA ASN A 101 -1.88 10.88 -14.19
C ASN A 101 -1.29 10.76 -12.77
N ALA A 102 -0.37 11.66 -12.41
CA ALA A 102 0.31 11.69 -11.12
C ALA A 102 0.04 12.99 -10.37
N GLY A 103 -0.94 12.96 -9.46
CA GLY A 103 -1.23 14.05 -8.55
C GLY A 103 -0.31 14.08 -7.32
N ALA A 104 -0.51 15.10 -6.46
CA ALA A 104 0.24 15.22 -5.20
C ALA A 104 -0.08 14.09 -4.22
N SER A 105 -1.36 13.71 -4.12
CA SER A 105 -1.87 12.73 -3.16
C SER A 105 -2.37 11.44 -3.81
N LEU A 106 -2.75 11.48 -5.08
CA LEU A 106 -3.37 10.38 -5.80
C LEU A 106 -2.66 10.11 -7.12
N LEU A 107 -2.63 8.84 -7.51
CA LEU A 107 -2.22 8.37 -8.82
C LEU A 107 -3.41 7.74 -9.52
N TYR A 108 -3.56 8.03 -10.80
CA TYR A 108 -4.55 7.39 -11.65
C TYR A 108 -3.86 6.38 -12.54
N LEU A 109 -4.38 5.15 -12.55
CA LEU A 109 -3.79 4.00 -13.18
C LEU A 109 -4.72 3.45 -14.26
N GLY A 110 -4.14 3.06 -15.38
CA GLY A 110 -4.83 2.27 -16.40
C GLY A 110 -4.38 0.81 -16.30
N PHE A 111 -5.35 -0.10 -16.26
CA PHE A 111 -5.11 -1.55 -16.24
C PHE A 111 -5.62 -2.19 -17.52
N GLY A 112 -5.16 -3.41 -17.80
CA GLY A 112 -5.79 -4.23 -18.83
C GLY A 112 -7.14 -4.73 -18.33
N CYS A 113 -8.23 -4.47 -19.06
CA CYS A 113 -9.58 -4.87 -18.65
C CYS A 113 -9.74 -6.38 -18.38
N SER A 114 -8.89 -7.23 -18.98
CA SER A 114 -8.87 -8.67 -18.77
C SER A 114 -8.14 -9.12 -17.49
N ASN A 115 -7.41 -8.22 -16.84
CA ASN A 115 -6.62 -8.50 -15.65
C ASN A 115 -6.64 -7.28 -14.71
N MET A 116 -7.77 -7.11 -14.04
CA MET A 116 -8.02 -6.01 -13.10
C MET A 116 -7.68 -6.44 -11.67
N PRO A 117 -7.26 -5.50 -10.80
CA PRO A 117 -7.16 -5.77 -9.37
C PRO A 117 -8.51 -6.24 -8.80
N GLU A 118 -8.49 -7.10 -7.80
CA GLU A 118 -9.68 -7.69 -7.19
C GLU A 118 -9.83 -7.30 -5.71
N PRO A 119 -11.02 -7.53 -5.10
CA PRO A 119 -11.17 -7.42 -3.66
C PRO A 119 -10.10 -8.25 -2.91
N GLY A 120 -9.27 -7.57 -2.14
CA GLY A 120 -8.10 -8.17 -1.46
C GLY A 120 -6.76 -7.64 -1.98
N ASP A 121 -6.74 -6.98 -3.14
CA ASP A 121 -5.56 -6.28 -3.62
C ASP A 121 -5.43 -4.87 -3.02
N SER A 122 -6.45 -4.34 -2.35
CA SER A 122 -6.39 -3.04 -1.66
C SER A 122 -5.15 -2.94 -0.75
N GLY A 123 -4.43 -1.84 -0.88
CA GLY A 123 -3.17 -1.60 -0.19
C GLY A 123 -1.95 -2.20 -0.87
N SER A 124 -2.09 -2.98 -1.95
CA SER A 124 -0.95 -3.49 -2.70
C SER A 124 -0.11 -2.33 -3.26
N PRO A 125 1.23 -2.43 -3.16
CA PRO A 125 2.12 -1.43 -3.71
C PRO A 125 2.04 -1.39 -5.24
N ILE A 126 2.19 -0.19 -5.77
CA ILE A 126 2.43 0.08 -7.18
C ILE A 126 3.92 0.36 -7.34
N LEU A 127 4.61 -0.48 -8.11
CA LEU A 127 6.03 -0.37 -8.38
C LEU A 127 6.27 0.28 -9.74
N GLN A 128 7.26 1.16 -9.78
CA GLN A 128 7.82 1.74 -10.99
C GLN A 128 9.33 1.91 -10.80
N ALA A 129 10.12 1.45 -11.77
CA ALA A 129 11.58 1.47 -11.70
C ALA A 129 12.15 0.90 -10.38
N GLY A 130 11.55 -0.19 -9.87
CA GLY A 130 11.97 -0.86 -8.63
C GLY A 130 11.54 -0.18 -7.33
N LYS A 131 10.81 0.94 -7.39
CA LYS A 131 10.39 1.72 -6.22
C LYS A 131 8.88 1.76 -6.08
N VAL A 132 8.39 1.84 -4.84
CA VAL A 132 6.96 1.96 -4.56
C VAL A 132 6.53 3.42 -4.75
N ILE A 133 5.69 3.66 -5.74
CA ILE A 133 5.17 5.00 -6.09
C ILE A 133 3.77 5.25 -5.50
N GLY A 134 3.07 4.21 -5.06
CA GLY A 134 1.78 4.36 -4.39
C GLY A 134 1.16 3.04 -3.95
N PHE A 135 -0.06 3.10 -3.44
CA PHE A 135 -0.81 1.97 -2.90
C PHE A 135 -2.21 1.94 -3.51
N ILE A 136 -2.61 0.84 -4.14
CA ILE A 136 -3.94 0.75 -4.76
C ILE A 136 -5.02 0.93 -3.67
N SER A 137 -5.97 1.83 -3.92
CA SER A 137 -7.08 2.10 -3.00
C SER A 137 -8.40 1.63 -3.59
N SER A 138 -8.66 1.96 -4.86
CA SER A 138 -9.91 1.61 -5.53
C SER A 138 -9.73 1.37 -7.02
N ILE A 139 -10.75 0.76 -7.64
CA ILE A 139 -10.82 0.46 -9.07
C ILE A 139 -12.17 0.89 -9.63
N THR A 140 -12.21 1.14 -10.93
CA THR A 140 -13.40 1.48 -11.71
C THR A 140 -13.44 0.53 -12.91
N LEU A 141 -14.29 -0.50 -12.81
CA LEU A 141 -14.28 -1.65 -13.73
C LEU A 141 -14.73 -1.31 -15.16
N ASP A 142 -15.66 -0.36 -15.29
CA ASP A 142 -16.21 0.12 -16.58
C ASP A 142 -15.16 0.78 -17.48
N THR A 143 -14.19 1.45 -16.87
CA THR A 143 -13.13 2.21 -17.53
C THR A 143 -11.76 1.55 -17.39
N CYS A 144 -11.69 0.41 -16.69
CA CYS A 144 -10.47 -0.33 -16.40
C CYS A 144 -9.41 0.55 -15.72
N MET A 145 -9.88 1.46 -14.87
CA MET A 145 -9.06 2.42 -14.16
C MET A 145 -8.87 2.01 -12.70
N GLY A 146 -7.79 2.49 -12.09
CA GLY A 146 -7.61 2.44 -10.65
C GLY A 146 -7.11 3.76 -10.09
N THR A 147 -7.36 3.94 -8.80
CA THR A 147 -6.85 5.06 -8.01
C THR A 147 -5.93 4.50 -6.94
N ALA A 148 -4.70 5.01 -6.89
CA ALA A 148 -3.73 4.69 -5.86
C ALA A 148 -3.38 5.93 -5.04
N ILE A 149 -3.04 5.72 -3.77
CA ILE A 149 -2.54 6.75 -2.87
C ILE A 149 -1.06 6.95 -3.18
N SER A 150 -0.64 8.18 -3.45
CA SER A 150 0.75 8.51 -3.78
C SER A 150 1.68 8.29 -2.58
N SER A 151 2.82 7.62 -2.80
CA SER A 151 3.87 7.44 -1.79
C SER A 151 4.44 8.77 -1.27
N ARG A 152 4.27 9.87 -2.02
CA ARG A 152 4.66 11.24 -1.62
C ARG A 152 4.08 11.66 -0.28
N ILE A 153 2.90 11.16 0.07
CA ILE A 153 2.27 11.42 1.37
C ILE A 153 3.18 10.92 2.50
N LEU A 154 3.82 9.75 2.34
CA LEU A 154 4.71 9.20 3.35
C LEU A 154 6.01 10.00 3.50
N HIS A 155 6.54 10.56 2.41
CA HIS A 155 7.68 11.48 2.50
C HIS A 155 7.37 12.74 3.30
N ASN A 156 6.14 13.25 3.23
CA ASN A 156 5.72 14.40 4.01
C ASN A 156 5.56 14.08 5.50
N LEU A 157 5.33 12.82 5.87
CA LEU A 157 5.29 12.36 7.27
C LEU A 157 6.69 12.14 7.87
N GLN A 158 7.71 11.99 7.04
CA GLN A 158 9.11 11.83 7.45
C GLN A 158 9.80 13.16 7.79
N ARG A 159 9.25 14.30 7.36
CA ARG A 159 9.73 15.64 7.68
C ARG A 159 9.20 16.12 9.03
#